data_AF-A0A151F1X9-F1
#
_entry.id   AF-A0A151F1X9-F1
#
_cell.length_a   1.000
_cell.length_b   1.000
_cell.length_c   1.000
_cell.angle_alpha   90.00
_cell.angle_beta   90.00
_cell.angle_gamma   90.00
#
_symmetry.space_group_name_H-M   'P 1'
#
loop_
_entity.id
_entity.type
_entity.pdbx_description
1 polymer ?
#
loop_
_entity_poly.entity_id
_entity_poly.type
_entity_poly.pdbx_seq_one_letter_code
_entity_poly.pdbx_strand_id
1 'polypeptide(L)'
;MIICQKCYTCNTLAFKDVTTPIVERYIKERDDISEMFSRIKRSILNIDEELENLAQLISAIDSFRVGMGVNVEVLRERVRKLRGPYRMENWPQVYKDMEEIRDLPLEKEPRTRLYMNIFVFLRYLVKQFFLIVGIVLFIFLLSFRFPFGLTLKHLQYILYAIIGIWGAMTVVRAYARDKMKMFYYHHQKDYKKNEERLQKAAQDLIHKMGKLATEKGQNPKRYRFNMYQKDYKNITILRKPGWLRDFYVVAVKKR
;
A
#
# COMPACT_ATOMS: atom_id res chain seq x y z
N MET A 1 18.47 31.05 -33.20
CA MET A 1 17.11 31.19 -32.63
C MET A 1 16.99 30.20 -31.47
N ILE A 2 17.35 30.64 -30.27
CA ILE A 2 17.39 29.83 -29.04
C ILE A 2 16.12 30.18 -28.27
N ILE A 3 15.15 29.27 -28.24
CA ILE A 3 13.92 29.46 -27.47
C ILE A 3 14.11 28.82 -26.09
N CYS A 4 13.96 29.67 -25.10
CA CYS A 4 14.17 29.47 -23.68
C CYS A 4 13.26 28.37 -23.11
N GLN A 5 13.86 27.32 -22.56
CA GLN A 5 13.20 26.19 -21.89
C GLN A 5 13.16 26.45 -20.37
N LYS A 6 12.38 27.44 -19.93
CA LYS A 6 12.11 27.72 -18.50
C LYS A 6 10.71 28.30 -18.35
N CYS A 7 9.70 27.45 -18.09
CA CYS A 7 8.43 27.87 -17.45
C CYS A 7 7.46 26.72 -17.08
N TYR A 8 7.92 25.59 -16.55
CA TYR A 8 7.01 24.51 -16.07
C TYR A 8 7.15 24.13 -14.58
N THR A 9 7.95 24.86 -13.81
CA THR A 9 8.16 24.59 -12.37
C THR A 9 7.41 25.51 -11.42
N CYS A 10 6.58 26.46 -11.90
CA CYS A 10 6.02 27.50 -11.03
C CYS A 10 4.65 27.19 -10.39
N ASN A 11 3.91 26.15 -10.82
CA ASN A 11 2.55 25.87 -10.28
C ASN A 11 2.42 24.59 -9.46
N THR A 12 3.52 23.86 -9.21
CA THR A 12 3.56 22.70 -8.29
C THR A 12 3.95 23.08 -6.86
N LEU A 13 4.27 24.35 -6.58
CA LEU A 13 4.66 24.83 -5.25
C LEU A 13 3.48 25.33 -4.42
N ALA A 14 2.42 25.88 -5.03
CA ALA A 14 1.36 26.55 -4.27
C ALA A 14 0.42 25.60 -3.48
N PHE A 15 0.40 24.29 -3.77
CA PHE A 15 -0.41 23.30 -3.03
C PHE A 15 0.42 22.31 -2.20
N LYS A 16 1.76 22.42 -2.26
CA LYS A 16 2.65 21.60 -1.42
C LYS A 16 2.80 22.14 0.00
N ASP A 17 2.48 23.41 0.25
CA ASP A 17 2.83 24.03 1.54
C ASP A 17 1.75 24.00 2.62
N VAL A 18 0.47 23.77 2.29
CA VAL A 18 -0.61 23.90 3.30
C VAL A 18 -1.13 22.55 3.81
N THR A 19 -1.01 21.46 3.02
CA THR A 19 -1.51 20.13 3.41
C THR A 19 -0.43 19.11 3.79
N THR A 20 0.86 19.41 3.55
CA THR A 20 1.97 18.49 3.84
C THR A 20 2.19 18.18 5.32
N PRO A 21 2.17 19.13 6.28
CA PRO A 21 2.56 18.80 7.66
C PRO A 21 1.52 17.90 8.35
N ILE A 22 0.23 18.06 8.03
CA ILE A 22 -0.84 17.23 8.59
C ILE A 22 -0.80 15.83 7.98
N VAL A 23 -0.61 15.73 6.66
CA VAL A 23 -0.52 14.44 5.96
C VAL A 23 0.74 13.68 6.37
N GLU A 24 1.88 14.34 6.51
CA GLU A 24 3.15 13.74 6.98
C GLU A 24 3.05 13.26 8.43
N ARG A 25 2.50 14.09 9.33
CA ARG A 25 2.27 13.70 10.73
C ARG A 25 1.37 12.47 10.83
N TYR A 26 0.33 12.43 10.00
CA TYR A 26 -0.58 11.29 9.95
C TYR A 26 0.07 10.02 9.38
N ILE A 27 0.89 10.14 8.34
CA ILE A 27 1.64 9.00 7.79
C ILE A 27 2.58 8.44 8.85
N LYS A 28 3.30 9.32 9.56
CA LYS A 28 4.21 8.93 10.63
C LYS A 28 3.52 8.19 11.77
N GLU A 29 2.41 8.73 12.29
CA GLU A 29 1.66 8.10 13.40
C GLU A 29 1.10 6.72 13.03
N ARG A 30 0.65 6.56 11.78
CA ARG A 30 0.20 5.26 11.28
C ARG A 30 1.35 4.25 11.18
N ASP A 31 2.52 4.70 10.75
CA ASP A 31 3.71 3.86 10.63
C ASP A 31 4.22 3.43 12.02
N ASP A 32 4.15 4.32 13.01
CA ASP A 32 4.50 4.02 14.41
C ASP A 32 3.59 2.93 15.02
N ILE A 33 2.27 3.05 14.83
CA ILE A 33 1.31 2.03 15.29
C ILE A 33 1.57 0.68 14.58
N SER A 34 1.82 0.72 13.26
CA SER A 34 2.13 -0.50 12.51
C SER A 34 3.45 -1.15 12.98
N GLU A 35 4.43 -0.34 13.37
CA GLU A 35 5.69 -0.83 13.91
C GLU A 35 5.49 -1.47 15.29
N MET A 36 4.69 -0.84 16.16
CA MET A 36 4.35 -1.39 17.47
C MET A 36 3.69 -2.77 17.36
N PHE A 37 2.68 -2.93 16.49
CA PHE A 37 2.06 -4.24 16.27
C PHE A 37 3.02 -5.26 15.68
N SER A 38 3.93 -4.85 14.79
CA SER A 38 4.99 -5.73 14.29
C SER A 38 5.93 -6.18 15.41
N ARG A 39 6.31 -5.28 16.34
CA ARG A 39 7.15 -5.64 17.50
C ARG A 39 6.45 -6.66 18.41
N ILE A 40 5.16 -6.44 18.71
CA ILE A 40 4.35 -7.37 19.53
C ILE A 40 4.22 -8.73 18.83
N LYS A 41 3.91 -8.73 17.53
CA LYS A 41 3.83 -9.95 16.74
C LYS A 41 5.16 -10.69 16.72
N ARG A 42 6.28 -9.98 16.58
CA ARG A 42 7.65 -10.54 16.59
C ARG A 42 7.99 -11.17 17.93
N SER A 43 7.68 -10.50 19.05
CA SER A 43 7.94 -11.05 20.38
C SER A 43 7.11 -12.30 20.67
N ILE A 44 5.85 -12.33 20.24
CA ILE A 44 4.95 -13.48 20.45
C ILE A 44 5.33 -14.66 19.55
N LEU A 45 5.69 -14.42 18.29
CA LEU A 45 5.88 -15.49 17.29
C LEU A 45 7.35 -15.86 17.06
N ASN A 46 8.30 -15.23 17.77
CA ASN A 46 9.74 -15.37 17.59
C ASN A 46 10.14 -15.24 16.10
N ILE A 47 9.58 -14.21 15.44
CA ILE A 47 9.79 -13.92 14.02
C ILE A 47 11.07 -13.11 13.88
N ASP A 48 11.96 -13.58 13.01
CA ASP A 48 13.17 -12.86 12.65
C ASP A 48 12.84 -11.60 11.83
N GLU A 49 13.32 -10.45 12.30
CA GLU A 49 13.03 -9.14 11.69
C GLU A 49 13.57 -9.03 10.26
N GLU A 50 14.73 -9.60 9.96
CA GLU A 50 15.31 -9.51 8.62
C GLU A 50 14.49 -10.31 7.60
N LEU A 51 14.04 -11.51 7.98
CA LEU A 51 13.16 -12.33 7.15
C LEU A 51 11.78 -11.67 6.94
N GLU A 52 11.22 -11.02 7.96
CA GLU A 52 9.98 -10.24 7.82
C GLU A 52 10.18 -9.01 6.91
N ASN A 53 11.30 -8.31 7.04
CA ASN A 53 11.63 -7.17 6.17
C ASN A 53 11.81 -7.59 4.72
N LEU A 54 12.49 -8.71 4.45
CA LEU A 54 12.61 -9.28 3.11
C LEU A 54 11.24 -9.66 2.53
N ALA A 55 10.41 -10.37 3.29
CA ALA A 55 9.05 -10.74 2.89
C ALA A 55 8.21 -9.53 2.47
N GLN A 56 8.29 -8.44 3.23
CA GLN A 56 7.56 -7.21 2.93
C GLN A 56 8.14 -6.46 1.72
N LEU A 57 9.47 -6.44 1.58
CA LEU A 57 10.12 -5.83 0.43
C LEU A 57 9.79 -6.57 -0.88
N ILE A 58 9.79 -7.90 -0.85
CA ILE A 58 9.36 -8.75 -1.98
C ILE A 58 7.91 -8.43 -2.36
N SER A 59 7.01 -8.40 -1.37
CA SER A 59 5.58 -8.11 -1.60
C SER A 59 5.38 -6.74 -2.25
N ALA A 60 6.18 -5.76 -1.81
CA ALA A 60 6.06 -4.40 -2.28
C ALA A 60 6.61 -4.21 -3.69
N ILE A 61 7.80 -4.78 -4.00
CA ILE A 61 8.34 -4.76 -5.37
C ILE A 61 7.34 -5.41 -6.34
N ASP A 62 6.77 -6.56 -5.97
CA ASP A 62 5.79 -7.23 -6.81
C ASP A 62 4.48 -6.42 -6.96
N SER A 63 4.04 -5.72 -5.91
CA SER A 63 2.88 -4.84 -6.00
C SER A 63 3.11 -3.67 -6.98
N PHE A 64 4.33 -3.13 -7.08
CA PHE A 64 4.65 -2.10 -8.07
C PHE A 64 4.54 -2.62 -9.50
N ARG A 65 4.89 -3.88 -9.75
CA ARG A 65 4.78 -4.48 -11.10
C ARG A 65 3.34 -4.49 -11.62
N VAL A 66 2.36 -4.59 -10.72
CA VAL A 66 0.92 -4.57 -11.06
C VAL A 66 0.28 -3.19 -10.91
N GLY A 67 1.08 -2.13 -10.75
CA GLY A 67 0.58 -0.76 -10.56
C GLY A 67 -0.13 -0.53 -9.22
N MET A 68 0.06 -1.44 -8.25
CA MET A 68 -0.47 -1.26 -6.90
C MET A 68 0.53 -0.44 -6.10
N GLY A 69 0.23 0.84 -5.92
CA GLY A 69 1.10 1.77 -5.22
C GLY A 69 1.31 1.40 -3.75
N VAL A 70 2.57 1.18 -3.37
CA VAL A 70 3.04 1.15 -1.98
C VAL A 70 3.79 2.45 -1.70
N ASN A 71 3.84 2.90 -0.44
CA ASN A 71 4.64 4.06 -0.10
C ASN A 71 6.13 3.72 -0.28
N VAL A 72 6.79 4.39 -1.24
CA VAL A 72 8.19 4.14 -1.59
C VAL A 72 9.13 4.49 -0.42
N GLU A 73 8.78 5.48 0.39
CA GLU A 73 9.60 5.87 1.54
C GLU A 73 9.64 4.79 2.62
N VAL A 74 8.51 4.13 2.86
CA VAL A 74 8.46 2.97 3.78
C VAL A 74 9.36 1.84 3.27
N LEU A 75 9.50 1.68 1.96
CA LEU A 75 10.41 0.69 1.37
C LEU A 75 11.86 1.08 1.51
N ARG A 76 12.19 2.36 1.27
CA ARG A 76 13.53 2.89 1.46
C ARG A 76 14.03 2.61 2.88
N GLU A 77 13.17 2.83 3.88
CA GLU A 77 13.52 2.57 5.26
C GLU A 77 13.72 1.07 5.55
N ARG A 78 12.91 0.20 4.97
CA ARG A 78 13.10 -1.26 5.09
C ARG A 78 14.39 -1.74 4.44
N VAL A 79 14.74 -1.20 3.29
CA VAL A 79 16.01 -1.52 2.62
C VAL A 79 17.20 -1.09 3.46
N ARG A 80 17.12 0.06 4.14
CA ARG A 80 18.16 0.51 5.08
C ARG A 80 18.34 -0.43 6.28
N LYS A 81 17.25 -1.06 6.73
CA LYS A 81 17.29 -2.05 7.82
C LYS A 81 17.92 -3.39 7.41
N LEU A 82 18.05 -3.69 6.12
CA LEU A 82 18.74 -4.90 5.65
C LEU A 82 20.25 -4.77 5.84
N ARG A 83 20.87 -5.73 6.53
CA ARG A 83 22.30 -5.75 6.84
C ARG A 83 23.05 -6.83 6.05
N GLY A 84 24.36 -6.61 5.90
CA GLY A 84 25.30 -7.59 5.37
C GLY A 84 24.99 -8.06 3.93
N PRO A 85 25.12 -9.36 3.63
CA PRO A 85 25.00 -9.90 2.26
C PRO A 85 23.57 -9.85 1.70
N TYR A 86 22.59 -9.46 2.52
CA TYR A 86 21.17 -9.41 2.17
C TYR A 86 20.72 -8.04 1.65
N ARG A 87 21.61 -7.04 1.69
CA ARG A 87 21.34 -5.71 1.12
C ARG A 87 21.09 -5.80 -0.39
N MET A 88 20.20 -4.95 -0.91
CA MET A 88 20.00 -4.77 -2.34
C MET A 88 21.06 -3.83 -2.91
N GLU A 89 22.01 -4.37 -3.66
CA GLU A 89 23.05 -3.58 -4.34
C GLU A 89 22.45 -2.68 -5.43
N ASN A 90 21.46 -3.18 -6.17
CA ASN A 90 20.78 -2.48 -7.24
C ASN A 90 19.59 -1.60 -6.76
N TRP A 91 19.52 -1.26 -5.47
CA TRP A 91 18.41 -0.47 -4.92
C TRP A 91 18.15 0.86 -5.65
N PRO A 92 19.16 1.68 -6.01
CA PRO A 92 18.90 2.94 -6.73
C PRO A 92 18.17 2.73 -8.06
N GLN A 93 18.52 1.67 -8.80
CA GLN A 93 17.85 1.33 -10.06
C GLN A 93 16.43 0.83 -9.83
N VAL A 94 16.24 -0.05 -8.83
CA VAL A 94 14.91 -0.57 -8.46
C VAL A 94 13.98 0.55 -8.01
N TYR A 95 14.51 1.50 -7.22
CA TYR A 95 13.79 2.69 -6.78
C TYR A 95 13.36 3.54 -7.97
N LYS A 96 14.28 3.83 -8.90
CA LYS A 96 13.98 4.55 -10.13
C LYS A 96 12.90 3.85 -10.96
N ASP A 97 13.00 2.53 -11.11
CA ASP A 97 12.03 1.73 -11.86
C ASP A 97 10.62 1.79 -11.23
N MET A 98 10.52 1.80 -9.90
CA MET A 98 9.25 1.97 -9.18
C MET A 98 8.67 3.37 -9.37
N GLU A 99 9.49 4.42 -9.34
CA GLU A 99 9.04 5.79 -9.57
C GLU A 99 8.51 5.97 -10.98
N GLU A 100 9.23 5.49 -11.99
CA GLU A 100 8.78 5.54 -13.38
C GLU A 100 7.42 4.83 -13.57
N ILE A 101 7.20 3.67 -12.94
CA ILE A 101 5.89 2.97 -13.00
C ILE A 101 4.81 3.73 -12.21
N ARG A 102 5.15 4.32 -11.06
CA ARG A 102 4.22 5.10 -10.23
C ARG A 102 3.75 6.35 -10.95
N ASP A 103 4.65 7.03 -11.66
CA ASP A 103 4.40 8.33 -12.25
C ASP A 103 3.81 8.22 -13.68
N LEU A 104 3.88 7.04 -14.30
CA LEU A 104 3.29 6.74 -15.61
C LEU A 104 1.82 7.20 -15.77
N PRO A 105 0.89 6.95 -14.82
CA PRO A 105 -0.49 7.42 -14.96
C PRO A 105 -0.63 8.94 -14.94
N LEU A 106 0.29 9.65 -14.27
CA LEU A 106 0.30 11.10 -14.19
C LEU A 106 0.84 11.75 -15.46
N GLU A 107 1.75 11.07 -16.15
CA GLU A 107 2.37 11.53 -17.40
C GLU A 107 1.45 11.33 -18.61
N LYS A 108 0.79 10.17 -18.71
CA LYS A 108 0.02 9.78 -19.90
C LYS A 108 -1.42 10.28 -19.88
N GLU A 109 -2.07 10.31 -18.72
CA GLU A 109 -3.49 10.63 -18.63
C GLU A 109 -3.78 11.61 -17.48
N PRO A 110 -4.06 12.90 -17.76
CA PRO A 110 -4.30 13.89 -16.71
C PRO A 110 -5.56 13.59 -15.88
N ARG A 111 -6.51 12.83 -16.43
CA ARG A 111 -7.70 12.35 -15.70
C ARG A 111 -7.33 11.42 -14.54
N THR A 112 -6.17 10.79 -14.57
CA THR A 112 -5.73 9.92 -13.47
C THR A 112 -5.47 10.68 -12.18
N ARG A 113 -5.08 11.96 -12.27
CA ARG A 113 -4.97 12.84 -11.10
C ARG A 113 -6.31 12.97 -10.38
N LEU A 114 -7.41 13.08 -11.14
CA LEU A 114 -8.74 13.15 -10.55
C LEU A 114 -9.06 11.88 -9.77
N TYR A 115 -8.78 10.69 -10.31
CA TYR A 115 -9.01 9.42 -9.60
C TYR A 115 -8.15 9.31 -8.33
N MET A 116 -6.87 9.70 -8.39
CA MET A 116 -6.01 9.71 -7.20
C MET A 116 -6.53 10.67 -6.12
N ASN A 117 -6.97 11.86 -6.52
CA ASN A 117 -7.54 12.85 -5.61
C ASN A 117 -8.85 12.34 -5.00
N ILE A 118 -9.72 11.72 -5.81
CA ILE A 118 -10.95 11.06 -5.32
C ILE A 118 -10.60 10.00 -4.29
N PHE A 119 -9.56 9.18 -4.51
CA PHE A 119 -9.15 8.16 -3.52
C PHE A 119 -8.67 8.76 -2.20
N VAL A 120 -7.84 9.81 -2.25
CA VAL A 120 -7.33 10.48 -1.05
C VAL A 120 -8.48 11.14 -0.29
N PHE A 121 -9.35 11.85 -1.01
CA PHE A 121 -10.53 12.51 -0.47
C PHE A 121 -11.50 11.49 0.16
N LEU A 122 -11.81 10.40 -0.53
CA LEU A 122 -12.68 9.34 -0.04
C LEU A 122 -12.12 8.68 1.22
N ARG A 123 -10.80 8.41 1.25
CA ARG A 123 -10.13 7.86 2.43
C ARG A 123 -10.21 8.83 3.62
N TYR A 124 -10.10 10.14 3.36
CA TYR A 124 -10.27 11.17 4.39
C TYR A 124 -11.71 11.19 4.91
N LEU A 125 -12.71 11.23 4.02
CA LEU A 125 -14.13 11.20 4.41
C LEU A 125 -14.48 9.99 5.26
N VAL A 126 -14.02 8.79 4.89
CA VAL A 126 -14.25 7.57 5.67
C VAL A 126 -13.73 7.71 7.10
N LYS A 127 -12.55 8.31 7.31
CA LYS A 127 -11.99 8.51 8.65
C LYS A 127 -12.79 9.51 9.46
N GLN A 128 -13.14 10.66 8.86
CA GLN A 128 -13.95 11.67 9.53
C GLN A 128 -15.31 11.12 9.91
N PHE A 129 -15.91 10.31 9.02
CA PHE A 129 -17.14 9.61 9.28
C PHE A 129 -17.04 8.70 10.52
N PHE A 130 -16.02 7.82 10.59
CA PHE A 130 -15.83 6.96 11.77
C PHE A 130 -15.51 7.75 13.05
N LEU A 131 -14.78 8.87 12.94
CA LEU A 131 -14.51 9.75 14.07
C LEU A 131 -15.80 10.37 14.63
N ILE A 132 -16.63 10.94 13.77
CA ILE A 132 -17.92 11.54 14.16
C ILE A 132 -18.83 10.49 14.77
N VAL A 133 -18.95 9.31 14.14
CA VAL A 133 -19.75 8.19 14.68
C VAL A 133 -19.23 7.77 16.05
N GLY A 134 -17.89 7.67 16.22
CA GLY A 134 -17.26 7.34 17.50
C GLY A 134 -17.57 8.37 18.59
N ILE A 135 -17.49 9.67 18.28
CA ILE A 135 -17.82 10.76 19.21
C ILE A 135 -19.29 10.71 19.63
N VAL A 136 -20.20 10.53 18.66
CA VAL A 136 -21.64 10.45 18.93
C VAL A 136 -21.97 9.24 19.82
N LEU A 137 -21.39 8.07 19.52
CA LEU A 137 -21.55 6.88 20.34
C LEU A 137 -20.97 7.06 21.75
N PHE A 138 -19.83 7.75 21.88
CA PHE A 138 -19.20 8.03 23.16
C PHE A 138 -20.05 8.95 24.04
N ILE A 139 -20.60 10.04 23.46
CA ILE A 139 -21.54 10.94 24.16
C ILE A 139 -22.80 10.18 24.59
N PHE A 140 -23.33 9.32 23.72
CA PHE A 140 -24.48 8.49 24.01
C PHE A 140 -24.23 7.55 25.21
N LEU A 141 -23.06 6.90 25.27
CA LEU A 141 -22.66 6.03 26.38
C LEU A 141 -22.50 6.80 27.70
N LEU A 142 -21.97 8.02 27.66
CA LEU A 142 -21.76 8.84 28.87
C LEU A 142 -23.05 9.43 29.43
N SER A 143 -23.97 9.87 28.57
CA SER A 143 -25.16 10.58 29.02
C SER A 143 -26.32 9.66 29.45
N PHE A 144 -26.30 8.37 29.07
CA PHE A 144 -27.41 7.39 29.29
C PHE A 144 -28.81 7.89 28.87
N ARG A 145 -28.85 9.02 28.17
CA ARG A 145 -30.03 9.77 27.78
C ARG A 145 -29.80 10.09 26.31
N PHE A 146 -30.79 9.80 25.48
CA PHE A 146 -30.70 10.12 24.06
C PHE A 146 -30.42 11.61 23.91
N PRO A 147 -29.25 12.01 23.41
CA PRO A 147 -28.99 13.39 23.17
C PRO A 147 -29.99 13.83 22.09
N PHE A 148 -30.74 14.90 22.35
CA PHE A 148 -31.63 15.57 21.37
C PHE A 148 -33.00 14.95 21.07
N GLY A 149 -33.55 14.04 21.90
CA GLY A 149 -34.93 13.57 21.69
C GLY A 149 -35.14 12.73 20.42
N LEU A 150 -34.06 12.12 19.91
CA LEU A 150 -34.08 11.21 18.77
C LEU A 150 -34.98 10.00 19.07
N THR A 151 -36.04 9.83 18.29
CA THR A 151 -36.86 8.61 18.35
C THR A 151 -36.20 7.47 17.55
N LEU A 152 -36.57 6.22 17.83
CA LEU A 152 -36.08 5.02 17.13
C LEU A 152 -36.19 5.13 15.59
N LYS A 153 -37.23 5.81 15.08
CA LYS A 153 -37.41 6.05 13.64
C LYS A 153 -36.29 6.89 13.05
N HIS A 154 -35.83 7.92 13.76
CA HIS A 154 -34.72 8.77 13.29
C HIS A 154 -33.41 7.98 13.22
N LEU A 155 -33.14 7.12 14.22
CA LEU A 155 -31.96 6.25 14.21
C LEU A 155 -31.97 5.29 13.01
N GLN A 156 -33.14 4.76 12.66
CA GLN A 156 -33.28 3.89 11.49
C GLN A 156 -32.94 4.63 10.18
N TYR A 157 -33.42 5.86 9.99
CA TYR A 157 -33.07 6.68 8.82
C TYR A 157 -31.58 7.03 8.78
N ILE A 158 -30.99 7.38 9.93
CA ILE A 158 -29.54 7.62 10.03
C ILE A 158 -28.77 6.37 9.63
N LEU A 159 -29.17 5.19 10.12
CA LEU A 159 -28.52 3.93 9.76
C LEU A 159 -28.61 3.65 8.24
N TYR A 160 -29.76 3.88 7.62
CA TYR A 160 -29.92 3.75 6.18
C TYR A 160 -29.04 4.73 5.39
N ALA A 161 -28.94 5.99 5.85
CA ALA A 161 -28.04 6.96 5.25
C ALA A 161 -26.58 6.52 5.35
N ILE A 162 -26.16 6.01 6.52
CA ILE A 162 -24.81 5.48 6.74
C ILE A 162 -24.50 4.32 5.80
N ILE A 163 -25.40 3.34 5.70
CA ILE A 163 -25.23 2.18 4.82
C ILE A 163 -25.18 2.64 3.36
N GLY A 164 -26.05 3.57 2.95
CA GLY A 164 -26.08 4.14 1.61
C GLY A 164 -24.78 4.85 1.24
N ILE A 165 -24.29 5.74 2.11
CA ILE A 165 -23.01 6.45 1.91
C ILE A 165 -21.85 5.44 1.87
N TRP A 166 -21.79 4.49 2.81
CA TRP A 166 -20.73 3.48 2.83
C TRP A 166 -20.73 2.59 1.58
N GLY A 167 -21.91 2.20 1.09
CA GLY A 167 -22.09 1.47 -0.16
C GLY A 167 -21.59 2.27 -1.37
N ALA A 168 -22.04 3.53 -1.51
CA ALA A 168 -21.62 4.42 -2.58
C ALA A 168 -20.09 4.64 -2.58
N MET A 169 -19.50 4.88 -1.40
CA MET A 169 -18.06 5.01 -1.25
C MET A 169 -17.32 3.74 -1.70
N THR A 170 -17.83 2.55 -1.33
CA THR A 170 -17.23 1.27 -1.72
C THR A 170 -17.27 1.06 -3.23
N VAL A 171 -18.39 1.41 -3.88
CA VAL A 171 -18.55 1.34 -5.34
C VAL A 171 -17.58 2.29 -6.06
N VAL A 172 -17.51 3.55 -5.64
CA VAL A 172 -16.57 4.54 -6.22
C VAL A 172 -15.12 4.06 -6.08
N ARG A 173 -14.77 3.50 -4.92
CA ARG A 173 -13.44 2.94 -4.66
C ARG A 173 -13.11 1.76 -5.57
N ALA A 174 -14.08 0.85 -5.77
CA ALA A 174 -13.93 -0.29 -6.67
C ALA A 174 -13.76 0.18 -8.12
N TYR A 175 -14.63 1.08 -8.58
CA TYR A 175 -14.56 1.66 -9.92
C TYR A 175 -13.22 2.34 -10.21
N ALA A 176 -12.75 3.20 -9.30
CA ALA A 176 -11.46 3.86 -9.47
C ALA A 176 -10.29 2.88 -9.46
N ARG A 177 -10.38 1.75 -8.72
CA ARG A 177 -9.36 0.71 -8.73
C ARG A 177 -9.34 -0.01 -10.07
N ASP A 178 -10.50 -0.35 -10.60
CA ASP A 178 -10.60 -1.04 -11.89
C ASP A 178 -10.11 -0.15 -13.03
N LYS A 179 -10.40 1.16 -12.99
CA LYS A 179 -9.83 2.12 -13.95
C LYS A 179 -8.30 2.18 -13.88
N MET A 180 -7.72 2.22 -12.68
CA MET A 180 -6.25 2.16 -12.52
C MET A 180 -5.67 0.84 -13.06
N LYS A 181 -6.31 -0.30 -12.77
CA LYS A 181 -5.88 -1.60 -13.29
C LYS A 181 -5.92 -1.64 -14.82
N MET A 182 -7.00 -1.15 -15.42
CA MET A 182 -7.15 -1.07 -16.88
C MET A 182 -6.10 -0.15 -17.51
N PHE A 183 -5.77 0.98 -16.87
CA PHE A 183 -4.72 1.87 -17.33
C PHE A 183 -3.37 1.14 -17.43
N TYR A 184 -2.96 0.46 -16.35
CA TYR A 184 -1.71 -0.29 -16.32
C TYR A 184 -1.71 -1.46 -17.30
N TYR A 185 -2.84 -2.15 -17.46
CA TYR A 185 -3.00 -3.21 -18.45
C TYR A 185 -2.76 -2.70 -19.88
N HIS A 186 -3.37 -1.56 -20.26
CA HIS A 186 -3.21 -0.99 -21.59
C HIS A 186 -1.80 -0.45 -21.86
N HIS A 187 -1.12 0.05 -20.84
CA HIS A 187 0.23 0.62 -20.95
C HIS A 187 1.33 -0.35 -20.54
N GLN A 188 1.06 -1.65 -20.39
CA GLN A 188 2.06 -2.63 -19.94
C GLN A 188 3.33 -2.63 -20.80
N LYS A 189 3.19 -2.37 -22.11
CA LYS A 189 4.32 -2.29 -23.04
C LYS A 189 5.28 -1.15 -22.71
N ASP A 190 4.78 -0.02 -22.19
CA ASP A 190 5.56 1.19 -21.93
C ASP A 190 6.55 0.99 -20.78
N TYR A 191 6.24 0.12 -19.82
CA TYR A 191 7.07 -0.14 -18.64
C TYR A 191 7.55 -1.59 -18.52
N LYS A 192 7.38 -2.42 -19.56
CA LYS A 192 7.76 -3.84 -19.54
C LYS A 192 9.21 -4.07 -19.11
N LYS A 193 10.14 -3.24 -19.61
CA LYS A 193 11.57 -3.33 -19.26
C LYS A 193 11.81 -3.05 -17.77
N ASN A 194 11.02 -2.17 -17.17
CA ASN A 194 11.07 -1.85 -15.75
C ASN A 194 10.46 -3.00 -14.93
N GLU A 195 9.33 -3.53 -15.40
CA GLU A 195 8.67 -4.69 -14.81
C GLU A 195 9.61 -5.90 -14.71
N GLU A 196 10.36 -6.19 -15.78
CA GLU A 196 11.35 -7.28 -15.82
C GLU A 196 12.52 -7.06 -14.86
N ARG A 197 12.99 -5.81 -14.68
CA ARG A 197 14.04 -5.49 -13.70
C ARG A 197 13.52 -5.65 -12.27
N LEU A 198 12.29 -5.20 -12.00
CA LEU A 198 11.63 -5.40 -10.70
C LEU A 198 11.39 -6.88 -10.41
N GLN A 199 10.99 -7.67 -11.42
CA GLN A 199 10.85 -9.12 -11.29
C GLN A 199 12.17 -9.78 -10.86
N LYS A 200 13.27 -9.44 -11.54
CA LYS A 200 14.62 -9.95 -11.19
C LYS A 200 15.01 -9.56 -9.76
N ALA A 201 14.81 -8.30 -9.39
CA ALA A 201 15.10 -7.83 -8.04
C ALA A 201 14.29 -8.57 -6.96
N ALA A 202 12.98 -8.77 -7.18
CA ALA A 202 12.15 -9.55 -6.26
C ALA A 202 12.58 -11.04 -6.23
N GLN A 203 12.98 -11.61 -7.35
CA GLN A 203 13.47 -12.98 -7.42
C GLN A 203 14.78 -13.17 -6.64
N ASP A 204 15.70 -12.21 -6.70
CA ASP A 204 16.95 -12.20 -5.95
C ASP A 204 16.68 -12.11 -4.44
N LEU A 205 15.72 -11.28 -4.03
CA LEU A 205 15.29 -11.19 -2.64
C LEU A 205 14.66 -12.50 -2.14
N ILE A 206 13.84 -13.17 -2.96
CA ILE A 206 13.29 -14.50 -2.62
C ILE A 206 14.43 -15.51 -2.39
N HIS A 207 15.47 -15.46 -3.21
CA HIS A 207 16.64 -16.32 -3.08
C HIS A 207 17.40 -16.03 -1.77
N LYS A 208 17.66 -14.74 -1.50
CA LYS A 208 18.29 -14.24 -0.28
C LYS A 208 17.51 -14.64 0.97
N MET A 209 16.19 -14.49 0.95
CA MET A 209 15.30 -14.88 2.03
C MET A 209 15.33 -16.40 2.28
N GLY A 210 15.34 -17.21 1.22
CA GLY A 210 15.47 -18.67 1.34
C GLY A 210 16.81 -19.08 1.98
N LYS A 211 17.91 -18.46 1.54
CA LYS A 211 19.25 -18.70 2.10
C LYS A 211 19.32 -18.31 3.58
N LEU A 212 18.86 -17.10 3.92
CA LEU A 212 18.84 -16.60 5.30
C LEU A 212 18.00 -17.48 6.23
N ALA A 213 16.85 -17.94 5.77
CA ALA A 213 16.00 -18.82 6.56
C ALA A 213 16.69 -20.16 6.85
N THR A 214 17.38 -20.75 5.86
CA THR A 214 18.17 -21.97 6.05
C THR A 214 19.34 -21.75 7.00
N GLU A 215 20.10 -20.67 6.85
CA GLU A 215 21.24 -20.34 7.73
C GLU A 215 20.82 -20.16 9.19
N LYS A 216 19.65 -19.54 9.42
CA LYS A 216 19.10 -19.34 10.77
C LYS A 216 18.34 -20.55 11.33
N GLY A 217 18.30 -21.68 10.61
CA GLY A 217 17.50 -22.87 11.01
C GLY A 217 15.99 -22.59 11.09
N GLN A 218 15.53 -21.51 10.47
CA GLN A 218 14.16 -21.01 10.52
C GLN A 218 13.33 -21.68 9.42
N ASN A 219 12.07 -22.03 9.71
CA ASN A 219 11.19 -22.61 8.69
C ASN A 219 10.69 -21.49 7.73
N PRO A 220 11.03 -21.52 6.42
CA PRO A 220 10.63 -20.47 5.48
C PRO A 220 9.11 -20.35 5.33
N LYS A 221 8.35 -21.43 5.61
CA LYS A 221 6.87 -21.43 5.57
C LYS A 221 6.22 -20.54 6.63
N ARG A 222 6.96 -20.17 7.70
CA ARG A 222 6.48 -19.22 8.72
C ARG A 222 6.41 -17.80 8.17
N TYR A 223 7.26 -17.47 7.21
CA TYR A 223 7.36 -16.14 6.63
C TYR A 223 6.51 -16.06 5.37
N ARG A 224 5.21 -15.89 5.58
CA ARG A 224 4.24 -15.75 4.49
C ARG A 224 4.24 -14.31 3.99
N PHE A 225 4.15 -14.16 2.67
CA PHE A 225 4.09 -12.86 2.03
C PHE A 225 3.10 -12.86 0.86
N ASN A 226 2.75 -11.65 0.41
CA ASN A 226 1.69 -11.46 -0.57
C ASN A 226 2.32 -11.20 -1.94
N MET A 227 1.81 -11.88 -2.96
CA MET A 227 2.24 -11.68 -4.35
C MET A 227 1.04 -11.60 -5.26
N TYR A 228 1.07 -10.69 -6.23
CA TYR A 228 0.11 -10.56 -7.31
C TYR A 228 0.52 -11.43 -8.52
N GLN A 229 1.82 -11.63 -8.75
CA GLN A 229 2.32 -12.47 -9.84
C GLN A 229 2.83 -13.84 -9.37
N LYS A 230 2.71 -14.86 -10.25
CA LYS A 230 3.05 -16.27 -9.98
C LYS A 230 4.34 -16.75 -10.68
N ASP A 231 5.02 -15.85 -11.35
CA ASP A 231 6.15 -16.10 -12.27
C ASP A 231 7.50 -16.31 -11.56
N TYR A 232 7.49 -16.37 -10.23
CA TYR A 232 8.68 -16.53 -9.41
C TYR A 232 9.06 -18.00 -9.18
N LYS A 233 10.36 -18.25 -9.08
CA LYS A 233 10.95 -19.56 -8.77
C LYS A 233 11.08 -19.74 -7.25
N ASN A 234 11.04 -21.00 -6.81
CA ASN A 234 11.22 -21.41 -5.40
C ASN A 234 10.18 -20.82 -4.42
N ILE A 235 8.96 -20.58 -4.89
CA ILE A 235 7.83 -20.20 -4.02
C ILE A 235 6.79 -21.33 -3.95
N THR A 236 6.10 -21.42 -2.82
CA THR A 236 4.96 -22.31 -2.61
C THR A 236 3.72 -21.44 -2.38
N ILE A 237 2.69 -21.65 -3.20
CA ILE A 237 1.42 -20.94 -3.06
C ILE A 237 0.63 -21.60 -1.92
N LEU A 238 0.34 -20.83 -0.87
CA LEU A 238 -0.43 -21.27 0.29
C LEU A 238 -1.92 -20.98 0.11
N ARG A 239 -2.26 -19.82 -0.50
CA ARG A 239 -3.65 -19.43 -0.79
C ARG A 239 -3.73 -18.66 -2.11
N LYS A 240 -4.76 -18.95 -2.91
CA LYS A 240 -5.05 -18.28 -4.20
C LYS A 240 -5.87 -16.99 -4.00
N PRO A 241 -5.84 -16.03 -4.96
CA PRO A 241 -6.78 -14.91 -4.96
C PRO A 241 -8.23 -15.41 -5.03
N GLY A 242 -9.15 -14.59 -4.52
CA GLY A 242 -10.58 -14.89 -4.47
C GLY A 242 -11.39 -13.60 -4.51
N TRP A 243 -12.68 -13.65 -4.22
CA TRP A 243 -13.57 -12.49 -4.39
C TRP A 243 -13.16 -11.23 -3.59
N LEU A 244 -12.58 -11.41 -2.41
CA LEU A 244 -12.15 -10.31 -1.53
C LEU A 244 -10.65 -9.99 -1.61
N ARG A 245 -9.86 -10.77 -2.37
CA ARG A 245 -8.40 -10.70 -2.34
C ARG A 245 -7.81 -10.85 -3.75
N ASP A 246 -7.05 -9.84 -4.15
CA ASP A 246 -6.40 -9.75 -5.46
C ASP A 246 -4.98 -10.40 -5.49
N PHE A 247 -4.50 -10.95 -4.38
CA PHE A 247 -3.15 -11.51 -4.26
C PHE A 247 -3.13 -12.97 -3.78
N TYR A 248 -2.07 -13.68 -4.18
CA TYR A 248 -1.64 -14.96 -3.64
C TYR A 248 -0.95 -14.76 -2.29
N VAL A 249 -1.18 -15.68 -1.37
CA VAL A 249 -0.35 -15.81 -0.16
C VAL A 249 0.65 -16.91 -0.42
N VAL A 250 1.94 -16.59 -0.35
CA VAL A 250 3.03 -17.51 -0.69
C VAL A 250 4.03 -17.61 0.45
N ALA A 251 4.88 -18.63 0.38
CA ALA A 251 6.08 -18.73 1.19
C ALA A 251 7.23 -19.29 0.36
N VAL A 252 8.47 -19.06 0.79
CA VAL A 252 9.65 -19.63 0.10
C VAL A 252 9.64 -21.15 0.28
N LYS A 253 9.93 -21.89 -0.80
CA LYS A 253 10.09 -23.35 -0.77
C LYS A 253 11.37 -23.68 0.02
N LYS A 254 11.26 -24.59 1.00
CA LYS A 254 12.43 -25.12 1.70
C LYS A 254 13.30 -25.88 0.68
N ARG A 255 14.59 -25.52 0.61
CA ARG A 255 15.60 -26.30 -0.10
C ARG A 255 16.04 -27.47 0.76
#